data_AF-A0A9W9JW01-F1
#
_entry.id   AF-A0A9W9JW01-F1
#
_cell.length_a   1.000
_cell.length_b   1.000
_cell.length_c   1.000
_cell.angle_alpha   90.00
_cell.angle_beta   90.00
_cell.angle_gamma   90.00
#
_symmetry.space_group_name_H-M   'P 1'
#
loop_
_entity.id
_entity.type
_entity.pdbx_description
1 polymer ?
#
loop_
_entity_poly.entity_id
_entity_poly.type
_entity_poly.pdbx_seq_one_letter_code
_entity_poly.pdbx_strand_id
1 'polypeptide(L)'
;MSRSLPTKNNPLLLAEAAPACTFHLAPRDRVSCPTTPQGAHRPYGASLTHPSLLIPITDEDLLASRRLGRTKLAIKPELLGTCSGTKPENLGLFEYAHLRAPIPDDLEGSEIFPSRISTYFLMRRSKDGSVSSSGMFKVAFPYATIEEHMNEREYIRSQESTSQDEVAGNVWIPPVFALELAKEYKMYDWIRALLDPVDIVQSARRYITPPPKFELNTSSTIGADDNAQKTHEITTLMEATKIDPIPAKADANEGEESPL
;
A
#
# COMPACT_ATOMS: atom_id res chain seq x y z
N MET A 1 -24.45 -3.26 -6.00
CA MET A 1 -24.65 -1.86 -5.56
C MET A 1 -23.80 -0.97 -6.45
N SER A 2 -24.32 0.17 -6.90
CA SER A 2 -23.54 1.09 -7.71
C SER A 2 -22.47 1.73 -6.82
N ARG A 3 -21.21 1.38 -7.03
CA ARG A 3 -20.08 1.99 -6.32
C ARG A 3 -19.94 3.44 -6.75
N SER A 4 -19.85 4.36 -5.80
CA SER A 4 -19.54 5.76 -6.04
C SER A 4 -18.39 6.17 -5.12
N LEU A 5 -17.32 6.68 -5.70
CA LEU A 5 -16.20 7.23 -4.94
C LEU A 5 -16.47 8.68 -4.54
N PRO A 6 -15.89 9.16 -3.42
CA PRO A 6 -15.96 10.57 -3.07
C PRO A 6 -15.35 11.45 -4.18
N THR A 7 -15.90 12.65 -4.34
CA THR A 7 -15.49 13.58 -5.41
C THR A 7 -14.18 14.33 -5.10
N LYS A 8 -13.82 14.46 -3.83
CA LYS A 8 -12.65 15.23 -3.36
C LYS A 8 -11.50 14.30 -2.96
N ASN A 9 -10.49 14.21 -3.83
CA ASN A 9 -9.23 13.51 -3.54
C ASN A 9 -8.29 14.35 -2.67
N ASN A 10 -7.32 13.69 -2.06
CA ASN A 10 -6.19 14.31 -1.38
C ASN A 10 -5.26 15.00 -2.39
N PRO A 11 -5.16 16.34 -2.38
CA PRO A 11 -4.32 17.06 -3.33
C PRO A 11 -2.82 16.79 -3.11
N LEU A 12 -2.42 16.37 -1.92
CA LEU A 12 -1.01 16.14 -1.57
C LEU A 12 -0.44 14.83 -2.12
N LEU A 13 -1.29 13.97 -2.69
CA LEU A 13 -0.86 12.72 -3.34
C LEU A 13 -0.70 12.88 -4.86
N LEU A 14 -1.25 13.96 -5.43
CA LEU A 14 -1.26 14.18 -6.86
C LEU A 14 0.04 14.87 -7.28
N ALA A 15 0.80 14.25 -8.18
CA ALA A 15 2.05 14.79 -8.72
C ALA A 15 1.87 16.15 -9.43
N GLU A 16 0.64 16.52 -9.80
CA GLU A 16 0.30 17.72 -10.58
C GLU A 16 -0.19 18.92 -9.75
N ALA A 17 -0.32 18.81 -8.42
CA ALA A 17 -0.87 19.88 -7.58
C ALA A 17 0.13 21.01 -7.24
N ALA A 18 1.08 21.30 -8.12
CA ALA A 18 1.91 22.50 -8.02
C ALA A 18 1.18 23.67 -8.71
N PRO A 19 0.71 24.70 -7.97
CA PRO A 19 0.21 25.90 -8.65
C PRO A 19 1.37 26.55 -9.41
N ALA A 20 1.22 26.66 -10.73
CA ALA A 20 2.14 27.39 -11.59
C ALA A 20 2.09 28.88 -11.23
N CYS A 21 3.01 29.33 -10.37
CA CYS A 21 3.23 30.75 -10.15
C CYS A 21 4.04 31.31 -11.33
N THR A 22 3.34 31.94 -12.26
CA THR A 22 3.91 32.77 -13.33
C THR A 22 4.72 33.91 -12.72
N PHE A 23 6.05 33.85 -12.82
CA PHE A 23 6.91 34.97 -12.44
C PHE A 23 6.81 36.09 -13.48
N HIS A 24 6.15 37.19 -13.14
CA HIS A 24 6.41 38.49 -13.76
C HIS A 24 7.71 39.05 -13.17
N LEU A 25 8.81 38.93 -13.91
CA LEU A 25 10.06 39.61 -13.62
C LEU A 25 9.93 41.09 -14.03
N ALA A 26 9.87 41.99 -13.05
CA ALA A 26 10.14 43.41 -13.27
C ALA A 26 11.66 43.68 -13.14
N PRO A 27 12.22 44.68 -13.87
CA PRO A 27 13.66 44.88 -13.94
C PRO A 27 14.21 45.59 -12.70
N ARG A 28 15.46 45.26 -12.37
CA ARG A 28 16.25 45.85 -11.28
C ARG A 28 16.71 47.26 -11.65
N ASP A 29 16.45 48.23 -10.77
CA ASP A 29 17.25 49.46 -10.67
C ASP A 29 18.14 49.41 -9.42
N ARG A 30 19.41 49.75 -9.64
CA ARG A 30 20.44 50.02 -8.61
C ARG A 30 20.05 51.28 -7.83
N VAL A 31 20.46 51.37 -6.55
CA VAL A 31 21.26 52.50 -6.00
C VAL A 31 21.64 52.24 -4.52
N SER A 32 22.95 52.36 -4.29
CA SER A 32 23.78 52.79 -3.14
C SER A 32 23.34 52.74 -1.66
N CYS A 33 24.29 52.30 -0.82
CA CYS A 33 24.40 52.52 0.63
C CYS A 33 24.65 54.01 0.99
N PRO A 34 24.43 54.44 2.26
CA PRO A 34 25.55 54.44 3.23
C PRO A 34 25.22 54.25 4.74
N THR A 35 26.23 53.77 5.48
CA THR A 35 26.68 54.08 6.88
C THR A 35 25.81 53.81 8.13
N THR A 36 26.40 53.06 9.09
CA THR A 36 25.98 52.71 10.48
C THR A 36 26.15 53.90 11.48
N PRO A 37 25.53 53.94 12.70
CA PRO A 37 25.89 53.08 13.84
C PRO A 37 24.74 52.65 14.81
N GLN A 38 24.99 51.54 15.51
CA GLN A 38 24.54 51.12 16.86
C GLN A 38 23.14 51.48 17.39
N GLY A 39 22.32 50.46 17.59
CA GLY A 39 21.15 50.46 18.48
C GLY A 39 20.69 49.03 18.74
N ALA A 40 20.96 48.52 19.94
CA ALA A 40 20.62 47.17 20.36
C ALA A 40 19.11 47.02 20.58
N HIS A 41 18.42 46.30 19.68
CA HIS A 41 17.16 45.64 19.98
C HIS A 41 17.14 44.31 19.23
N ARG A 42 17.06 43.20 19.97
CA ARG A 42 16.64 41.90 19.43
C ARG A 42 15.12 41.94 19.26
N PRO A 43 14.56 41.75 18.05
CA PRO A 43 13.25 41.17 17.93
C PRO A 43 13.40 39.64 17.81
N TYR A 44 12.93 38.95 18.85
CA TYR A 44 12.40 37.60 18.69
C TYR A 44 11.23 37.67 17.70
N GLY A 45 11.19 36.76 16.73
CA GLY A 45 10.00 36.52 15.91
C GLY A 45 10.14 36.89 14.44
N ALA A 46 11.03 36.19 13.72
CA ALA A 46 10.78 35.93 12.31
C ALA A 46 10.15 34.55 12.21
N SER A 47 8.82 34.53 12.21
CA SER A 47 8.03 33.39 11.77
C SER A 47 8.44 33.07 10.34
N LEU A 48 9.23 32.01 10.16
CA LEU A 48 9.46 31.40 8.86
C LEU A 48 8.15 30.71 8.45
N THR A 49 7.21 31.50 7.95
CA THR A 49 6.18 31.01 7.05
C THR A 49 6.90 30.56 5.79
N HIS A 50 7.34 29.30 5.75
CA HIS A 50 7.89 28.70 4.54
C HIS A 50 6.74 28.54 3.54
N PRO A 51 6.75 29.26 2.41
CA PRO A 51 5.85 28.96 1.32
C PRO A 51 6.30 27.64 0.70
N SER A 52 5.34 26.74 0.53
CA SER A 52 5.45 25.41 -0.05
C SER A 52 6.39 25.32 -1.25
N LEU A 53 7.61 24.87 -1.01
CA LEU A 53 8.36 24.11 -2.01
C LEU A 53 7.86 22.67 -1.89
N LEU A 54 6.74 22.37 -2.56
CA LEU A 54 6.38 20.97 -2.82
C LEU A 54 7.42 20.43 -3.81
N ILE A 55 8.54 19.98 -3.26
CA ILE A 55 9.48 19.14 -4.00
C ILE A 55 8.67 17.93 -4.45
N PRO A 56 8.62 17.61 -5.76
CA PRO A 56 7.95 16.41 -6.21
C PRO A 56 8.56 15.24 -5.46
N ILE A 57 7.73 14.53 -4.69
CA ILE A 57 8.16 13.39 -3.90
C ILE A 57 8.67 12.34 -4.89
N THR A 58 9.94 11.98 -4.78
CA THR A 58 10.53 10.96 -5.65
C THR A 58 10.24 9.57 -5.11
N ASP A 59 10.37 8.56 -5.96
CA ASP A 59 10.24 7.15 -5.55
C ASP A 59 11.20 6.81 -4.41
N GLU A 60 12.45 7.29 -4.50
CA GLU A 60 13.48 7.08 -3.49
C GLU A 60 13.09 7.67 -2.13
N ASP A 61 12.45 8.86 -2.13
CA ASP A 61 11.94 9.48 -0.90
C ASP A 61 10.84 8.64 -0.25
N LEU A 62 9.94 8.07 -1.06
CA LEU A 62 8.91 7.15 -0.57
C LEU A 62 9.53 5.88 0.00
N LEU A 63 10.50 5.28 -0.70
CA LEU A 63 11.20 4.07 -0.24
C LEU A 63 11.94 4.31 1.08
N ALA A 64 12.65 5.43 1.18
CA ALA A 64 13.39 5.85 2.37
C ALA A 64 12.48 6.21 3.55
N SER A 65 11.19 6.48 3.31
CA SER A 65 10.21 6.80 4.34
C SER A 65 9.51 5.58 4.97
N ARG A 66 9.72 4.38 4.42
CA ARG A 66 9.13 3.14 4.93
C ARG A 66 9.73 2.72 6.26
N ARG A 67 8.91 2.22 7.17
CA ARG A 67 9.35 1.75 8.49
C ARG A 67 8.62 0.47 8.87
N LEU A 68 9.26 -0.36 9.69
CA LEU A 68 8.63 -1.52 10.32
C LEU A 68 7.98 -1.12 11.64
N GLY A 69 6.81 -1.67 11.91
CA GLY A 69 6.02 -1.44 13.11
C GLY A 69 5.53 -2.75 13.71
N ARG A 70 5.32 -2.74 15.03
CA ARG A 70 4.71 -3.84 15.77
C ARG A 70 3.77 -3.31 16.83
N THR A 71 2.56 -3.83 16.86
CA THR A 71 1.53 -3.47 17.84
C THR A 71 0.98 -4.74 18.50
N LYS A 72 0.68 -4.68 19.80
CA LYS A 72 -0.04 -5.77 20.47
C LYS A 72 -1.54 -5.49 20.37
N LEU A 73 -2.24 -6.27 19.54
CA LEU A 73 -3.69 -6.22 19.43
C LEU A 73 -4.30 -6.97 20.61
N ALA A 74 -5.12 -6.26 21.38
CA ALA A 74 -5.88 -6.82 22.49
C ALA A 74 -7.28 -6.22 22.45
N ILE A 75 -8.26 -7.04 22.77
CA ILE A 75 -9.65 -6.62 22.89
C ILE A 75 -10.17 -7.00 24.27
N LYS A 76 -11.25 -6.34 24.69
CA LYS A 76 -11.93 -6.72 25.93
C LYS A 76 -12.45 -8.15 25.80
N PRO A 77 -12.33 -8.99 26.85
CA PRO A 77 -12.77 -10.37 26.80
C PRO A 77 -14.24 -10.56 26.36
N GLU A 78 -15.11 -9.62 26.73
CA GLU A 78 -16.54 -9.59 26.38
C GLU A 78 -16.82 -9.52 24.88
N LEU A 79 -15.85 -9.06 24.08
CA LEU A 79 -16.00 -8.86 22.64
C LEU A 79 -15.29 -9.95 21.82
N LEU A 80 -14.64 -10.93 22.45
CA LEU A 80 -13.93 -12.02 21.77
C LEU A 80 -14.89 -12.85 20.92
N GLY A 81 -14.53 -13.05 19.65
CA GLY A 81 -15.29 -13.89 18.70
C GLY A 81 -16.62 -13.30 18.22
N THR A 82 -16.97 -12.08 18.59
CA THR A 82 -18.20 -11.42 18.14
C THR A 82 -18.17 -10.99 16.67
N CYS A 83 -16.98 -10.77 16.10
CA CYS A 83 -16.79 -10.47 14.68
C CYS A 83 -15.44 -11.00 14.19
N SER A 84 -15.22 -10.96 12.88
CA SER A 84 -13.99 -11.46 12.24
C SER A 84 -12.72 -10.87 12.86
N GLY A 85 -12.74 -9.58 13.22
CA GLY A 85 -11.61 -8.89 13.86
C GLY A 85 -11.41 -9.11 15.34
N THR A 86 -12.30 -9.84 16.01
CA THR A 86 -12.18 -10.20 17.42
C THR A 86 -11.86 -11.67 17.64
N LYS A 87 -11.56 -12.43 16.57
CA LYS A 87 -11.08 -13.80 16.67
C LYS A 87 -9.72 -13.85 17.38
N PRO A 88 -9.46 -14.85 18.26
CA PRO A 88 -8.19 -14.97 18.98
C PRO A 88 -6.95 -15.01 18.08
N GLU A 89 -7.06 -15.61 16.90
CA GLU A 89 -5.99 -15.68 15.88
C GLU A 89 -5.59 -14.32 15.29
N ASN A 90 -6.48 -13.32 15.39
CA ASN A 90 -6.26 -11.94 14.95
C ASN A 90 -5.78 -11.04 16.10
N LEU A 91 -5.58 -11.60 17.30
CA LEU A 91 -5.04 -10.93 18.48
C LEU A 91 -3.57 -11.27 18.69
N GLY A 92 -2.92 -10.53 19.59
CA GLY A 92 -1.52 -10.74 19.91
C GLY A 92 -0.60 -9.80 19.14
N LEU A 93 0.58 -10.27 18.74
CA LEU A 93 1.56 -9.42 18.08
C LEU A 93 1.22 -9.26 16.60
N PHE A 94 0.99 -8.01 16.20
CA PHE A 94 0.74 -7.62 14.82
C PHE A 94 1.94 -6.84 14.28
N GLU A 95 2.63 -7.43 13.30
CA GLU A 95 3.79 -6.86 12.63
C GLU A 95 3.42 -6.38 11.23
N TYR A 96 3.96 -5.23 10.84
CA TYR A 96 3.63 -4.57 9.57
C TYR A 96 4.74 -3.63 9.12
N ALA A 97 4.81 -3.39 7.81
CA ALA A 97 5.47 -2.22 7.24
C ALA A 97 4.46 -1.07 7.12
N HIS A 98 4.94 0.16 7.24
CA HIS A 98 4.12 1.34 7.01
C HIS A 98 4.86 2.45 6.26
N LEU A 99 4.08 3.27 5.57
CA LEU A 99 4.50 4.49 4.89
C LEU A 99 3.61 5.64 5.38
N ARG A 100 4.21 6.77 5.75
CA ARG A 100 3.48 7.96 6.22
C ARG A 100 3.03 8.78 5.02
N ALA A 101 1.73 8.84 4.78
CA ALA A 101 1.14 9.70 3.78
C ALA A 101 0.68 11.02 4.40
N PRO A 102 0.89 12.16 3.73
CA PRO A 102 0.45 13.46 4.21
C PRO A 102 -1.07 13.58 4.13
N ILE A 103 -1.65 14.25 5.12
CA ILE A 103 -3.07 14.60 5.18
C ILE A 103 -3.17 16.13 5.21
N PRO A 104 -4.05 16.75 4.42
CA PRO A 104 -4.27 18.18 4.47
C PRO A 104 -4.64 18.65 5.89
N ASP A 105 -4.11 19.79 6.32
CA ASP A 105 -4.45 20.39 7.62
C ASP A 105 -5.89 20.93 7.68
N ASP A 106 -6.41 21.28 6.49
CA ASP A 106 -7.81 21.63 6.28
C ASP A 106 -8.59 20.34 5.98
N LEU A 107 -9.34 19.91 6.99
CA LEU A 107 -10.25 18.77 6.97
C LEU A 107 -11.70 19.21 7.18
N GLU A 108 -12.06 20.43 6.77
CA GLU A 108 -13.45 20.88 6.84
C GLU A 108 -14.38 19.92 6.10
N GLY A 109 -15.38 19.41 6.82
CA GLY A 109 -16.34 18.42 6.30
C GLY A 109 -15.88 16.96 6.37
N SER A 110 -14.67 16.67 6.88
CA SER A 110 -14.25 15.28 7.12
C SER A 110 -14.99 14.68 8.31
N GLU A 111 -15.61 13.52 8.12
CA GLU A 111 -16.21 12.76 9.21
C GLU A 111 -15.33 11.56 9.63
N ILE A 112 -14.46 11.11 8.73
CA ILE A 112 -13.54 9.97 8.98
C ILE A 112 -12.33 10.35 9.85
N PHE A 113 -12.04 11.65 9.98
CA PHE A 113 -10.99 12.19 10.84
C PHE A 113 -11.58 13.13 11.90
N PRO A 114 -11.86 12.62 13.12
CA PRO A 114 -12.50 13.40 14.18
C PRO A 114 -11.58 14.46 14.81
N SER A 115 -10.29 14.48 14.44
CA SER A 115 -9.30 15.41 14.99
C SER A 115 -8.27 15.75 13.91
N ARG A 116 -7.67 16.94 14.01
CA ARG A 116 -6.61 17.37 13.10
C ARG A 116 -5.43 16.41 13.18
N ILE A 117 -5.11 15.79 12.04
CA ILE A 117 -3.93 14.96 11.84
C ILE A 117 -3.18 15.48 10.63
N SER A 118 -1.85 15.45 10.67
CA SER A 118 -1.01 15.88 9.53
C SER A 118 -0.54 14.72 8.66
N THR A 119 -0.61 13.49 9.17
CA THR A 119 -0.20 12.28 8.45
C THR A 119 -1.06 11.09 8.83
N TYR A 120 -1.22 10.16 7.89
CA TYR A 120 -1.83 8.85 8.13
C TYR A 120 -0.92 7.73 7.62
N PHE A 121 -1.13 6.51 8.12
CA PHE A 121 -0.28 5.37 7.77
C PHE A 121 -0.94 4.49 6.70
N LEU A 122 -0.23 4.28 5.60
CA LEU A 122 -0.47 3.14 4.72
C LEU A 122 0.25 1.94 5.31
N MET A 123 -0.43 0.78 5.37
CA MET A 123 0.07 -0.40 6.09
C MET A 123 0.09 -1.63 5.20
N ARG A 124 1.17 -2.41 5.32
CA ARG A 124 1.35 -3.73 4.69
C ARG A 124 1.64 -4.77 5.78
N ARG A 125 0.80 -5.79 5.88
CA ARG A 125 0.85 -6.84 6.91
C ARG A 125 2.06 -7.75 6.71
N SER A 126 2.79 -8.05 7.78
CA SER A 126 3.98 -8.92 7.68
C SER A 126 3.65 -10.41 7.54
N LYS A 127 2.44 -10.84 7.92
CA LYS A 127 2.01 -12.26 7.86
C LYS A 127 1.95 -12.80 6.43
N ASP A 128 1.44 -11.99 5.50
CA ASP A 128 1.08 -12.41 4.13
C ASP A 128 1.24 -11.31 3.07
N GLY A 129 1.71 -10.12 3.47
CA GLY A 129 1.92 -9.01 2.57
C GLY A 129 0.66 -8.25 2.17
N SER A 130 -0.52 -8.53 2.74
CA SER A 130 -1.76 -7.80 2.43
C SER A 130 -1.66 -6.32 2.80
N VAL A 131 -2.35 -5.46 2.04
CA VAL A 131 -2.38 -4.00 2.24
C VAL A 131 -3.74 -3.58 2.82
N SER A 132 -3.74 -2.60 3.72
CA SER A 132 -4.97 -2.06 4.32
C SER A 132 -5.73 -1.17 3.33
N SER A 133 -6.83 -1.68 2.77
CA SER A 133 -7.69 -0.91 1.84
C SER A 133 -8.41 0.25 2.57
N SER A 134 -8.79 0.03 3.83
CA SER A 134 -9.37 1.08 4.68
C SER A 134 -8.38 2.24 4.89
N GLY A 135 -7.09 1.94 5.05
CA GLY A 135 -6.05 2.97 5.14
C GLY A 135 -5.83 3.72 3.84
N MET A 136 -5.86 3.00 2.70
CA MET A 136 -5.78 3.61 1.37
C MET A 136 -6.91 4.61 1.13
N PHE A 137 -8.15 4.22 1.45
CA PHE A 137 -9.32 5.09 1.27
C PHE A 137 -9.21 6.39 2.09
N LYS A 138 -8.86 6.28 3.37
CA LYS A 138 -8.72 7.45 4.26
C LYS A 138 -7.65 8.43 3.80
N VAL A 139 -6.57 7.91 3.22
CA VAL A 139 -5.48 8.72 2.66
C VAL A 139 -5.90 9.37 1.34
N ALA A 140 -6.59 8.64 0.47
CA ALA A 140 -7.03 9.12 -0.84
C ALA A 140 -8.18 10.13 -0.75
N PHE A 141 -9.10 9.96 0.19
CA PHE A 141 -10.31 10.77 0.35
C PHE A 141 -10.45 11.28 1.78
N PRO A 142 -9.59 12.22 2.22
CA PRO A 142 -9.57 12.68 3.61
C PRO A 142 -10.84 13.43 4.02
N TYR A 143 -11.61 13.95 3.06
CA TYR A 143 -12.86 14.68 3.25
C TYR A 143 -14.11 13.79 3.24
N ALA A 144 -13.95 12.47 3.12
CA ALA A 144 -15.08 11.56 2.97
C ALA A 144 -15.96 11.51 4.23
N THR A 145 -17.23 11.17 4.03
CA THR A 145 -18.18 10.90 5.12
C THR A 145 -17.97 9.51 5.70
N ILE A 146 -18.55 9.24 6.87
CA ILE A 146 -18.54 7.90 7.46
C ILE A 146 -19.29 6.92 6.54
N GLU A 147 -20.39 7.36 5.95
CA GLU A 147 -21.21 6.55 5.04
C GLU A 147 -20.42 6.13 3.79
N GLU A 148 -19.72 7.06 3.14
CA GLU A 148 -18.88 6.75 1.97
C GLU A 148 -17.78 5.73 2.32
N HIS A 149 -17.13 5.90 3.47
CA HIS A 149 -16.12 4.95 3.94
C HIS A 149 -16.72 3.56 4.24
N MET A 150 -17.92 3.49 4.83
CA MET A 150 -18.60 2.21 5.06
C MET A 150 -19.04 1.54 3.75
N ASN A 151 -19.56 2.31 2.79
CA ASN A 151 -19.97 1.80 1.48
C ASN A 151 -18.78 1.25 0.70
N GLU A 152 -17.64 1.95 0.69
CA GLU A 152 -16.44 1.44 0.04
C GLU A 152 -15.90 0.19 0.76
N ARG A 153 -15.95 0.18 2.09
CA ARG A 153 -15.56 -1.00 2.88
C ARG A 153 -16.40 -2.23 2.53
N GLU A 154 -17.70 -2.06 2.35
CA GLU A 154 -18.61 -3.14 1.93
C GLU A 154 -18.33 -3.59 0.50
N TYR A 155 -18.12 -2.64 -0.42
CA TYR A 155 -17.75 -2.95 -1.80
C TYR A 155 -16.48 -3.79 -1.87
N ILE A 156 -15.42 -3.39 -1.15
CA ILE A 156 -14.17 -4.14 -1.13
C ILE A 156 -14.37 -5.52 -0.50
N ARG A 157 -15.17 -5.65 0.56
CA ARG A 157 -15.47 -6.95 1.18
C ARG A 157 -16.23 -7.90 0.23
N SER A 158 -17.04 -7.36 -0.67
CA SER A 158 -17.77 -8.16 -1.67
C SER A 158 -16.89 -8.77 -2.76
N GLN A 159 -15.62 -8.35 -2.88
CA GLN A 159 -14.68 -8.89 -3.86
C GLN A 159 -14.09 -10.23 -3.39
N GLU A 160 -14.03 -11.21 -4.29
CA GLU A 160 -13.54 -12.57 -3.99
C GLU A 160 -12.07 -12.60 -3.54
N SER A 161 -11.26 -11.65 -4.02
CA SER A 161 -9.85 -11.53 -3.66
C SER A 161 -9.59 -10.94 -2.28
N THR A 162 -10.61 -10.40 -1.60
CA THR A 162 -10.44 -9.70 -0.32
C THR A 162 -10.29 -10.67 0.85
N SER A 163 -9.37 -10.39 1.76
CA SER A 163 -9.22 -11.16 3.01
C SER A 163 -10.51 -11.05 3.82
N GLN A 164 -11.14 -12.18 4.11
CA GLN A 164 -12.32 -12.27 4.98
C GLN A 164 -12.00 -11.90 6.44
N ASP A 165 -10.72 -11.98 6.81
CA ASP A 165 -10.25 -11.58 8.13
C ASP A 165 -10.01 -10.08 8.20
N GLU A 166 -10.88 -9.39 8.94
CA GLU A 166 -10.65 -8.02 9.38
C GLU A 166 -9.65 -8.06 10.54
N VAL A 167 -8.59 -7.26 10.49
CA VAL A 167 -7.61 -7.19 11.58
C VAL A 167 -7.46 -5.74 12.00
N ALA A 168 -7.60 -5.49 13.31
CA ALA A 168 -7.65 -4.14 13.88
C ALA A 168 -8.72 -3.23 13.24
N GLY A 169 -9.86 -3.81 12.82
CA GLY A 169 -10.96 -3.10 12.18
C GLY A 169 -10.74 -2.70 10.71
N ASN A 170 -9.60 -3.04 10.13
CA ASN A 170 -9.28 -2.76 8.73
C ASN A 170 -9.61 -3.94 7.83
N VAL A 171 -9.99 -3.63 6.58
CA VAL A 171 -10.10 -4.61 5.49
C VAL A 171 -8.74 -4.72 4.80
N TRP A 172 -8.31 -5.96 4.52
CA TRP A 172 -6.99 -6.26 3.97
C TRP A 172 -7.14 -6.90 2.60
N ILE A 173 -6.37 -6.42 1.63
CA ILE A 173 -6.42 -6.88 0.24
C ILE A 173 -5.05 -7.36 -0.25
N PRO A 174 -4.98 -8.30 -1.21
CA PRO A 174 -3.73 -8.75 -1.82
C PRO A 174 -2.98 -7.60 -2.51
N PRO A 175 -1.63 -7.68 -2.61
CA PRO A 175 -0.80 -6.65 -3.25
C PRO A 175 -1.25 -6.27 -4.67
N VAL A 176 -1.64 -7.25 -5.49
CA VAL A 176 -2.08 -7.02 -6.88
C VAL A 176 -3.34 -6.17 -6.91
N PHE A 177 -4.35 -6.55 -6.12
CA PHE A 177 -5.60 -5.79 -6.03
C PHE A 177 -5.37 -4.39 -5.42
N ALA A 178 -4.44 -4.27 -4.46
CA ALA A 178 -4.07 -2.97 -3.90
C ALA A 178 -3.50 -2.01 -4.94
N LEU A 179 -2.72 -2.50 -5.92
CA LEU A 179 -2.17 -1.68 -6.99
C LEU A 179 -3.25 -1.21 -7.98
N GLU A 180 -4.21 -2.06 -8.30
CA GLU A 180 -5.36 -1.69 -9.13
C GLU A 180 -6.19 -0.61 -8.46
N LEU A 181 -6.54 -0.83 -7.19
CA LEU A 181 -7.29 0.14 -6.39
C LEU A 181 -6.53 1.47 -6.24
N ALA A 182 -5.21 1.42 -6.11
CA ALA A 182 -4.37 2.61 -6.01
C ALA A 182 -4.39 3.48 -7.28
N LYS A 183 -4.59 2.89 -8.47
CA LYS A 183 -4.77 3.65 -9.71
C LYS A 183 -6.07 4.44 -9.68
N GLU A 184 -7.16 3.80 -9.25
CA GLU A 184 -8.47 4.45 -9.11
C GLU A 184 -8.42 5.59 -8.08
N TYR A 185 -7.69 5.39 -6.98
CA TYR A 185 -7.52 6.36 -5.90
C TYR A 185 -6.49 7.45 -6.22
N LYS A 186 -5.79 7.36 -7.35
CA LYS A 186 -4.71 8.27 -7.75
C LYS A 186 -3.57 8.33 -6.73
N MET A 187 -3.18 7.19 -6.19
CA MET A 187 -2.11 7.03 -5.20
C MET A 187 -1.18 5.86 -5.53
N TYR A 188 -1.05 5.52 -6.81
CA TYR A 188 -0.31 4.35 -7.28
C TYR A 188 1.14 4.32 -6.79
N ASP A 189 1.87 5.44 -6.85
CA ASP A 189 3.28 5.51 -6.45
C ASP A 189 3.50 5.21 -4.97
N TRP A 190 2.56 5.61 -4.13
CA TRP A 190 2.58 5.34 -2.69
C TRP A 190 2.46 3.85 -2.39
N ILE A 191 1.56 3.15 -3.09
CA ILE A 191 1.35 1.72 -2.89
C ILE A 191 2.45 0.91 -3.55
N ARG A 192 2.94 1.34 -4.72
CA ARG A 192 4.12 0.75 -5.36
C ARG A 192 5.34 0.81 -4.44
N ALA A 193 5.63 1.98 -3.86
CA ALA A 193 6.73 2.13 -2.91
C ALA A 193 6.56 1.23 -1.66
N LEU A 194 5.35 1.17 -1.11
CA LEU A 194 5.04 0.30 0.03
C LEU A 194 5.25 -1.20 -0.29
N LEU A 195 4.98 -1.61 -1.53
CA LEU A 195 5.12 -2.99 -2.00
C LEU A 195 6.53 -3.35 -2.47
N ASP A 196 7.35 -2.35 -2.78
CA ASP A 196 8.68 -2.51 -3.35
C ASP A 196 9.58 -3.49 -2.55
N PRO A 197 10.32 -4.39 -3.24
CA PRO A 197 11.09 -5.46 -2.61
C PRO A 197 12.39 -5.00 -1.94
N VAL A 198 12.80 -3.73 -2.08
CA VAL A 198 13.97 -3.16 -1.40
C VAL A 198 13.79 -3.28 0.12
N ASP A 199 14.85 -3.70 0.80
CA ASP A 199 14.82 -3.95 2.24
C ASP A 199 14.47 -2.68 3.04
N ILE A 200 13.61 -2.84 4.05
CA ILE A 200 13.18 -1.74 4.91
C ILE A 200 14.16 -1.60 6.06
N VAL A 201 14.71 -0.40 6.24
CA VAL A 201 15.65 -0.10 7.32
C VAL A 201 15.00 -0.35 8.68
N GLN A 202 15.63 -1.22 9.47
CA GLN A 202 15.18 -1.60 10.80
C GLN A 202 16.03 -0.94 11.88
N SER A 203 15.38 -0.41 12.92
CA SER A 203 16.11 0.04 14.11
C SER A 203 16.67 -1.17 14.86
N ALA A 204 17.97 -1.16 15.18
CA ALA A 204 18.69 -2.26 15.84
C ALA A 204 18.12 -2.74 17.20
N ARG A 205 17.13 -2.05 17.78
CA ARG A 205 16.60 -2.34 19.11
C ARG A 205 15.52 -3.43 19.15
N ARG A 206 14.88 -3.77 18.02
CA ARG A 206 13.78 -4.76 17.98
C ARG A 206 13.73 -5.47 16.62
N TYR A 207 13.82 -6.79 16.65
CA TYR A 207 13.48 -7.61 15.48
C TYR A 207 11.96 -7.60 15.27
N ILE A 208 11.56 -7.40 14.03
CA ILE A 208 10.21 -7.25 13.47
C ILE A 208 10.32 -7.94 12.12
N THR A 209 9.42 -8.88 11.85
CA THR A 209 9.44 -9.62 10.59
C THR A 209 9.05 -8.69 9.45
N PRO A 210 9.87 -8.51 8.40
CA PRO A 210 9.48 -7.75 7.22
C PRO A 210 8.38 -8.51 6.45
N PRO A 211 7.50 -7.81 5.72
CA PRO A 211 6.53 -8.47 4.86
C PRO A 211 7.19 -9.34 3.77
N PRO A 212 6.50 -10.39 3.27
CA PRO A 212 6.98 -11.19 2.15
C PRO A 212 7.28 -10.31 0.94
N LYS A 213 8.38 -10.59 0.23
CA LYS A 213 8.75 -9.85 -0.98
C LYS A 213 7.66 -10.00 -2.04
N PHE A 214 7.39 -8.91 -2.75
CA PHE A 214 6.41 -8.88 -3.82
C PHE A 214 7.13 -8.53 -5.12
N GLU A 215 7.11 -9.46 -6.06
CA GLU A 215 7.70 -9.29 -7.38
C GLU A 215 6.64 -8.66 -8.29
N LEU A 216 6.86 -7.41 -8.66
CA LEU A 216 6.10 -6.75 -9.72
C LEU A 216 6.57 -7.35 -11.05
N ASN A 217 5.77 -8.20 -11.69
CA ASN A 217 6.04 -8.66 -13.05
C ASN A 217 5.95 -7.46 -14.00
N THR A 218 7.04 -6.71 -14.19
CA THR A 218 7.15 -5.57 -15.10
C THR A 218 7.36 -6.04 -16.55
N SER A 219 6.50 -6.92 -17.05
CA SER A 219 6.57 -7.36 -18.45
C SER A 219 5.78 -6.41 -19.35
N SER A 220 6.34 -5.24 -19.69
CA SER A 220 5.94 -4.44 -20.86
C SER A 220 6.96 -3.31 -21.16
N THR A 221 7.79 -3.54 -22.19
CA THR A 221 8.56 -2.55 -22.99
C THR A 221 9.99 -2.24 -22.56
N ILE A 222 10.98 -2.98 -23.09
CA ILE A 222 11.96 -2.49 -24.08
C ILE A 222 12.38 -3.69 -24.95
N GLY A 223 12.06 -3.65 -26.24
CA GLY A 223 12.74 -4.47 -27.25
C GLY A 223 13.99 -3.73 -27.72
N ALA A 224 15.13 -4.42 -27.72
CA ALA A 224 16.28 -4.18 -28.57
C ALA A 224 17.16 -5.45 -28.54
N ASP A 225 16.92 -6.29 -29.54
CA ASP A 225 17.85 -7.16 -30.28
C ASP A 225 19.21 -7.51 -29.64
N ASP A 226 19.46 -8.81 -29.43
CA ASP A 226 20.56 -9.45 -30.16
C ASP A 226 20.36 -10.97 -30.35
N ASN A 227 20.91 -11.41 -31.48
CA ASN A 227 20.49 -12.52 -32.32
C ASN A 227 21.22 -13.86 -32.05
N ALA A 228 20.48 -14.95 -32.31
CA ALA A 228 20.89 -16.28 -32.78
C ALA A 228 22.12 -17.01 -32.22
N GLN A 229 21.83 -18.19 -31.63
CA GLN A 229 22.35 -19.53 -31.99
C GLN A 229 21.67 -20.54 -31.04
N LYS A 230 21.07 -21.67 -31.42
CA LYS A 230 21.17 -22.52 -32.60
C LYS A 230 20.03 -23.56 -32.52
N THR A 231 19.17 -23.61 -33.54
CA THR A 231 18.23 -24.71 -33.82
C THR A 231 18.96 -25.84 -34.52
N HIS A 232 18.83 -27.08 -34.03
CA HIS A 232 18.92 -28.40 -34.70
C HIS A 232 18.70 -29.40 -33.54
N GLU A 233 17.75 -30.34 -33.51
CA GLU A 233 17.25 -31.24 -34.54
C GLU A 233 15.79 -31.64 -34.25
N ILE A 234 14.97 -31.72 -35.30
CA ILE A 234 13.76 -32.54 -35.32
C ILE A 234 13.88 -33.43 -36.56
N THR A 235 13.56 -34.72 -36.37
CA THR A 235 13.15 -35.74 -37.38
C THR A 235 14.24 -36.69 -37.84
N THR A 236 14.08 -37.98 -37.45
CA THR A 236 14.52 -39.26 -38.07
C THR A 236 14.47 -40.28 -36.91
N LEU A 237 13.71 -41.37 -36.85
CA LEU A 237 13.04 -42.24 -37.82
C LEU A 237 11.88 -42.99 -37.12
N MET A 238 10.88 -43.37 -37.92
CA MET A 238 9.85 -44.33 -37.56
C MET A 238 10.44 -45.75 -37.42
N GLU A 239 9.63 -46.63 -36.79
CA GLU A 239 9.55 -48.08 -37.07
C GLU A 239 10.24 -49.05 -36.08
N ALA A 240 9.44 -49.63 -35.17
CA ALA A 240 9.17 -51.08 -35.16
C ALA A 240 8.27 -51.49 -33.97
N THR A 241 7.04 -51.83 -34.33
CA THR A 241 6.06 -52.76 -33.75
C THR A 241 6.58 -53.78 -32.71
N LYS A 242 5.95 -53.87 -31.52
CA LYS A 242 5.37 -55.15 -31.03
C LYS A 242 4.40 -55.00 -29.85
N ILE A 243 3.23 -55.58 -30.10
CA ILE A 243 2.05 -55.87 -29.26
C ILE A 243 2.37 -57.11 -28.37
N ASP A 244 2.15 -57.13 -27.04
CA ASP A 244 1.06 -57.78 -26.24
C ASP A 244 1.69 -58.34 -24.92
N PRO A 245 0.97 -58.83 -23.88
CA PRO A 245 -0.38 -58.52 -23.38
C PRO A 245 -0.47 -58.42 -21.83
N ILE A 246 -1.66 -58.06 -21.35
CA ILE A 246 -2.18 -58.15 -19.96
C ILE A 246 -2.15 -59.61 -19.44
N PRO A 247 -2.05 -59.82 -18.12
CA PRO A 247 -3.04 -60.71 -17.50
C PRO A 247 -3.71 -60.11 -16.26
N ALA A 248 -5.03 -60.26 -16.27
CA ALA A 248 -5.93 -60.12 -15.15
C ALA A 248 -5.84 -61.32 -14.20
N LYS A 249 -6.16 -61.08 -12.92
CA LYS A 249 -6.95 -61.92 -11.98
C LYS A 249 -7.03 -61.14 -10.66
N ALA A 250 -8.17 -60.61 -10.23
CA ALA A 250 -9.42 -61.26 -9.79
C ALA A 250 -9.31 -61.89 -8.39
N ASP A 251 -10.35 -61.56 -7.59
CA ASP A 251 -10.83 -62.16 -6.33
C ASP A 251 -10.12 -61.76 -5.03
N ALA A 252 -10.78 -61.66 -3.88
CA ALA A 252 -12.17 -61.47 -3.41
C ALA A 252 -12.08 -61.55 -1.87
N ASN A 253 -12.89 -60.76 -1.15
CA ASN A 253 -13.46 -60.93 0.22
C ASN A 253 -13.57 -59.56 0.90
N GLU A 254 -14.73 -59.01 1.26
CA GLU A 254 -15.86 -59.49 2.10
C GLU A 254 -15.53 -59.71 3.60
N GLY A 255 -16.39 -59.13 4.44
CA GLY A 255 -16.44 -59.14 5.91
C GLY A 255 -16.44 -57.71 6.49
N GLU A 256 -17.58 -57.03 6.68
CA GLU A 256 -18.47 -57.09 7.88
C GLU A 256 -17.68 -57.18 9.20
N GLU A 257 -17.87 -56.36 10.23
CA GLU A 257 -19.10 -55.99 10.94
C GLU A 257 -18.77 -54.85 11.96
N SER A 258 -19.75 -54.00 12.31
CA SER A 258 -19.69 -53.03 13.44
C SER A 258 -19.97 -53.75 14.79
N PRO A 259 -20.41 -53.06 15.87
CA PRO A 259 -19.82 -51.99 16.68
C PRO A 259 -19.57 -52.46 18.13
N LEU A 260 -18.93 -51.62 18.96
CA LEU A 260 -19.35 -51.26 20.34
C LEU A 260 -18.50 -50.09 20.85
#